data_AF-X1GK41-F1
#
_entry.id   AF-X1GK41-F1
#
_cell.length_a   1.000
_cell.length_b   1.000
_cell.length_c   1.000
_cell.angle_alpha   90.00
_cell.angle_beta   90.00
_cell.angle_gamma   90.00
#
_symmetry.space_group_name_H-M   'P 1'
#
loop_
_entity.id
_entity.type
_entity.pdbx_description
1 polymer ?
#
loop_
_entity_poly.entity_id
_entity_poly.type
_entity_poly.pdbx_seq_one_letter_code
_entity_poly.pdbx_strand_id
1 'polypeptide(L)'
;TGKVNTGKKFQPDDFKIIAAGYRKSLDAKVIEIVRDSLETKQKILPFIVYDNELRADPEKDIAKIAVIERHKATGSYSLGFVEGLGIKKGAIASTVAHDSHNLIVAGVDDESMANATNLLSEKGGGMAVIADKIYYFPLNIGGLMSTSKIEK
;
A
#
# COMPACT_ATOMS: atom_id res chain seq x y z
N THR A 1 -5.49 3.42 24.12
CA THR A 1 -4.58 4.28 23.33
C THR A 1 -4.70 3.86 21.88
N GLY A 2 -5.04 4.78 20.97
CA GLY A 2 -5.34 4.49 19.56
C GLY A 2 -4.13 4.05 18.74
N LYS A 3 -3.52 2.93 19.13
CA LYS A 3 -2.33 2.37 18.48
C LYS A 3 -2.71 1.73 17.16
N VAL A 4 -1.95 2.10 16.12
CA VAL A 4 -1.87 1.32 14.89
C VAL A 4 -1.09 0.06 15.20
N ASN A 5 -1.75 -1.10 15.16
CA ASN A 5 -1.11 -2.37 15.42
C ASN A 5 -1.48 -3.38 14.34
N THR A 6 -0.53 -3.66 13.46
CA THR A 6 -0.71 -4.55 12.33
C THR A 6 -0.53 -6.03 12.67
N GLY A 7 -0.31 -6.40 13.94
CA GLY A 7 -0.19 -7.79 14.41
C GLY A 7 1.14 -8.47 14.09
N LYS A 8 1.88 -8.00 13.09
CA LYS A 8 3.23 -8.46 12.75
C LYS A 8 4.06 -7.36 12.12
N LYS A 9 5.37 -7.60 12.05
CA LYS A 9 6.31 -6.87 11.20
C LYS A 9 6.25 -7.45 9.79
N PHE A 10 5.95 -6.61 8.80
CA PHE A 10 5.84 -7.01 7.41
C PHE A 10 7.23 -7.13 6.76
N GLN A 11 7.41 -8.13 5.92
CA GLN A 11 8.61 -8.34 5.11
C GLN A 11 8.32 -8.02 3.64
N PRO A 12 9.32 -7.79 2.79
CA PRO A 12 9.10 -7.59 1.35
C PRO A 12 8.31 -8.76 0.73
N ASP A 13 8.57 -9.99 1.14
CA ASP A 13 7.85 -11.18 0.65
C ASP A 13 6.34 -11.15 0.93
N ASP A 14 5.89 -10.40 1.94
CA ASP A 14 4.45 -10.20 2.20
C ASP A 14 3.74 -9.38 1.12
N PHE A 15 4.46 -8.70 0.21
CA PHE A 15 3.88 -7.88 -0.86
C PHE A 15 4.03 -8.53 -2.25
N LYS A 16 4.58 -9.74 -2.32
CA LYS A 16 4.67 -10.50 -3.58
C LYS A 16 3.30 -11.03 -3.98
N ILE A 17 2.92 -10.80 -5.24
CA ILE A 17 1.69 -11.35 -5.82
C ILE A 17 2.08 -12.57 -6.67
N ILE A 18 1.87 -13.76 -6.12
CA ILE A 18 2.27 -15.01 -6.76
C ILE A 18 1.30 -15.38 -7.88
N ALA A 19 1.84 -15.67 -9.06
CA ALA A 19 1.08 -16.18 -10.18
C ALA A 19 0.56 -17.58 -9.87
N ALA A 20 -0.74 -17.82 -10.11
CA ALA A 20 -1.31 -19.16 -10.03
C ALA A 20 -0.77 -20.03 -11.18
N GLY A 21 0.02 -21.05 -10.84
CA GLY A 21 0.60 -22.01 -11.78
C GLY A 21 1.75 -21.46 -12.64
N TYR A 22 2.51 -22.36 -13.27
CA TYR A 22 3.62 -21.99 -14.16
C TYR A 22 3.11 -21.50 -15.50
N ARG A 23 3.14 -20.19 -15.73
CA ARG A 23 2.75 -19.53 -16.99
C ARG A 23 3.62 -18.32 -17.28
N LYS A 24 3.79 -17.99 -18.57
CA LYS A 24 4.59 -16.83 -19.01
C LYS A 24 3.85 -15.50 -18.85
N SER A 25 2.53 -15.52 -18.96
CA SER A 25 1.68 -14.35 -18.81
C SER A 25 0.33 -14.75 -18.22
N LEU A 26 -0.35 -13.78 -17.62
CA LEU A 26 -1.72 -13.94 -17.13
C LEU A 26 -2.44 -12.60 -17.08
N ASP A 27 -3.76 -12.66 -17.21
CA ASP A 27 -4.62 -11.50 -17.04
C ASP A 27 -4.99 -11.32 -15.56
N ALA A 28 -4.76 -10.13 -15.03
CA ALA A 28 -5.08 -9.78 -13.64
C ALA A 28 -6.06 -8.62 -13.59
N LYS A 29 -6.88 -8.61 -12.53
CA LYS A 29 -7.75 -7.47 -12.22
C LYS A 29 -6.93 -6.33 -11.65
N VAL A 30 -7.19 -5.13 -12.15
CA VAL A 30 -6.55 -3.88 -11.72
C VAL A 30 -7.64 -2.88 -11.38
N ILE A 31 -7.49 -2.19 -10.25
CA ILE A 31 -8.34 -1.08 -9.84
C ILE A 31 -7.91 0.15 -10.63
N GLU A 32 -8.77 0.69 -11.47
CA GLU A 32 -8.52 1.94 -12.19
C GLU A 32 -9.02 3.12 -11.36
N ILE A 33 -8.14 4.08 -11.09
CA ILE A 33 -8.51 5.37 -10.53
C ILE A 33 -9.07 6.25 -11.64
N VAL A 34 -10.32 6.68 -11.48
CA VAL A 34 -10.95 7.67 -12.35
C VAL A 34 -10.67 9.05 -11.76
N ARG A 35 -9.91 9.88 -12.49
CA ARG A 35 -9.61 11.25 -12.05
C ARG A 35 -10.89 12.02 -11.76
N ASP A 36 -10.84 12.84 -10.71
CA ASP A 36 -11.94 13.69 -10.25
C ASP A 36 -13.24 12.92 -9.90
N SER A 37 -13.12 11.63 -9.58
CA SER A 37 -14.23 10.78 -9.14
C SER A 37 -13.91 10.04 -7.86
N LEU A 38 -14.95 9.74 -7.07
CA LEU A 38 -14.87 8.82 -5.92
C LEU A 38 -15.02 7.36 -6.36
N GLU A 39 -15.49 7.12 -7.59
CA GLU A 39 -15.68 5.79 -8.14
C GLU A 39 -14.36 5.27 -8.72
N THR A 40 -14.13 3.98 -8.55
CA THR A 40 -13.08 3.23 -9.24
C THR A 40 -13.71 2.32 -10.28
N LYS A 41 -12.94 1.97 -11.31
CA LYS A 41 -13.35 0.97 -12.30
C LYS A 41 -12.49 -0.29 -12.14
N GLN A 42 -12.97 -1.39 -12.71
CA GLN A 42 -12.18 -2.60 -12.84
C GLN A 42 -11.66 -2.71 -14.27
N LYS A 43 -10.35 -2.88 -14.43
CA LYS A 43 -9.72 -3.33 -15.67
C LYS A 43 -9.20 -4.75 -15.52
N ILE A 44 -9.07 -5.44 -16.65
CA ILE A 44 -8.35 -6.70 -16.75
C ILE A 44 -7.17 -6.42 -17.69
N LEU A 45 -5.95 -6.52 -17.17
CA LEU A 45 -4.73 -6.20 -17.92
C LEU A 45 -3.82 -7.44 -18.00
N PRO A 46 -3.07 -7.60 -19.10
CA PRO A 46 -2.10 -8.68 -19.23
C PRO A 46 -0.83 -8.34 -18.46
N PHE A 47 -0.35 -9.30 -17.66
CA PHE A 47 0.94 -9.23 -16.98
C PHE A 47 1.89 -10.30 -17.50
N ILE A 48 3.18 -9.95 -17.57
CA ILE A 48 4.27 -10.91 -17.73
C ILE A 48 4.62 -11.45 -16.34
N VAL A 49 4.79 -12.76 -16.25
CA VAL A 49 5.17 -13.43 -15.00
C VAL A 49 6.70 -13.51 -14.94
N TYR A 50 7.28 -12.98 -13.86
CA TYR A 50 8.70 -13.04 -13.59
C TYR A 50 8.93 -13.84 -12.31
N ASP A 51 9.67 -14.95 -12.38
CA ASP A 51 9.95 -15.81 -11.21
C ASP A 51 8.68 -16.22 -10.44
N ASN A 52 7.61 -16.54 -11.18
CA ASN A 52 6.28 -16.85 -10.65
C ASN A 52 5.59 -15.68 -9.92
N GLU A 53 5.99 -14.45 -10.17
CA GLU A 53 5.45 -13.23 -9.56
C GLU A 53 4.86 -12.27 -10.60
N LEU A 54 3.79 -11.59 -10.19
CA LEU A 54 3.26 -10.40 -10.84
C LEU A 54 3.83 -9.15 -10.18
N ARG A 55 4.46 -8.29 -10.98
CA ARG A 55 5.14 -7.08 -10.52
C ARG A 55 4.36 -5.83 -10.93
N ALA A 56 4.57 -4.75 -10.17
CA ALA A 56 4.16 -3.41 -10.58
C ALA A 56 4.85 -3.01 -11.89
N ASP A 57 4.24 -2.10 -12.64
CA ASP A 57 4.78 -1.56 -13.91
C ASP A 57 4.65 -0.03 -13.86
N PRO A 58 5.67 0.69 -13.33
CA PRO A 58 5.64 2.13 -13.19
C PRO A 58 5.44 2.86 -14.52
N GLU A 59 5.95 2.31 -15.63
CA GLU A 59 5.83 2.92 -16.96
C GLU A 59 4.38 2.93 -17.45
N LYS A 60 3.61 1.90 -17.08
CA LYS A 60 2.16 1.81 -17.32
C LYS A 60 1.31 2.37 -16.18
N ASP A 61 1.93 3.02 -15.19
CA ASP A 61 1.27 3.56 -14.01
C ASP A 61 0.51 2.49 -13.19
N ILE A 62 1.07 1.28 -13.12
CA ILE A 62 0.53 0.16 -12.33
C ILE A 62 1.36 0.02 -11.05
N ALA A 63 0.73 0.22 -9.90
CA ALA A 63 1.31 -0.03 -8.59
C ALA A 63 0.65 -1.24 -7.91
N LYS A 64 1.38 -1.89 -6.99
CA LYS A 64 0.78 -2.80 -6.00
C LYS A 64 0.05 -1.96 -4.96
N ILE A 65 -1.05 -2.47 -4.41
CA ILE A 65 -1.76 -1.88 -3.28
C ILE A 65 -2.09 -2.97 -2.26
N ALA A 66 -1.92 -2.64 -0.97
CA ALA A 66 -2.27 -3.50 0.14
C ALA A 66 -3.20 -2.77 1.12
N VAL A 67 -4.18 -3.50 1.64
CA VAL A 67 -5.01 -3.07 2.78
C VAL A 67 -4.72 -4.01 3.94
N ILE A 68 -4.34 -3.44 5.08
CA ILE A 68 -3.81 -4.16 6.25
C ILE A 68 -4.68 -3.86 7.48
N GLU A 69 -5.19 -4.91 8.11
CA GLU A 69 -5.96 -4.84 9.35
C GLU A 69 -5.09 -4.28 10.49
N ARG A 70 -5.58 -3.29 11.23
CA ARG A 70 -4.81 -2.63 12.30
C ARG A 70 -5.50 -2.49 13.65
N HIS A 71 -6.76 -2.91 13.77
CA HIS A 71 -7.60 -2.71 14.95
C HIS A 71 -7.58 -3.90 15.89
N LYS A 72 -7.46 -5.11 15.35
CA LYS A 72 -7.43 -6.38 16.09
C LYS A 72 -6.06 -7.06 16.07
N ALA A 73 -5.10 -6.47 15.36
CA ALA A 73 -3.73 -6.96 15.25
C ALA A 73 -3.68 -8.41 14.74
N THR A 74 -4.51 -8.74 13.74
CA THR A 74 -4.58 -10.12 13.22
C THR A 74 -3.44 -10.47 12.27
N GLY A 75 -2.71 -9.47 11.77
CA GLY A 75 -1.74 -9.68 10.69
C GLY A 75 -2.38 -9.93 9.33
N SER A 76 -3.71 -9.80 9.21
CA SER A 76 -4.44 -10.01 7.96
C SER A 76 -4.27 -8.83 7.00
N TYR A 77 -4.11 -9.13 5.72
CA TYR A 77 -4.01 -8.15 4.67
C TYR A 77 -4.53 -8.69 3.35
N SER A 78 -4.77 -7.79 2.40
CA SER A 78 -5.12 -8.13 1.02
C SER A 78 -4.27 -7.32 0.07
N LEU A 79 -3.83 -7.96 -1.03
CA LEU A 79 -3.01 -7.34 -2.08
C LEU A 79 -3.78 -7.26 -3.39
N GLY A 80 -3.45 -6.26 -4.19
CA GLY A 80 -3.95 -6.12 -5.55
C GLY A 80 -3.10 -5.14 -6.36
N PHE A 81 -3.62 -4.78 -7.53
CA PHE A 81 -3.03 -3.77 -8.40
C PHE A 81 -3.95 -2.57 -8.54
N VAL A 82 -3.35 -1.40 -8.67
CA VAL A 82 -4.03 -0.14 -8.93
C VAL A 82 -3.32 0.62 -10.05
N GLU A 83 -4.10 1.18 -10.96
CA GLU A 83 -3.64 2.03 -12.07
C GLU A 83 -4.08 3.48 -11.81
N GLY A 84 -3.18 4.44 -12.06
CA GLY A 84 -3.53 5.88 -12.03
C GLY A 84 -2.99 6.67 -10.83
N LEU A 85 -2.12 6.07 -10.00
CA LEU A 85 -1.54 6.76 -8.82
C LEU A 85 -0.32 7.64 -9.17
N GLY A 86 0.31 7.44 -10.32
CA GLY A 86 1.50 8.15 -10.76
C GLY A 86 2.78 7.77 -10.01
N ILE A 87 2.80 6.67 -9.26
CA ILE A 87 3.98 6.27 -8.47
C ILE A 87 5.05 5.69 -9.40
N LYS A 88 6.19 6.37 -9.49
CA LYS A 88 7.33 5.92 -10.33
C LYS A 88 8.41 5.18 -9.56
N LYS A 89 8.51 5.39 -8.25
CA LYS A 89 9.49 4.76 -7.37
C LYS A 89 8.96 4.74 -5.94
N GLY A 90 9.26 3.68 -5.19
CA GLY A 90 8.97 3.63 -3.77
C GLY A 90 7.52 3.28 -3.45
N ALA A 91 7.08 3.69 -2.26
CA ALA A 91 5.75 3.45 -1.75
C ALA A 91 5.19 4.65 -0.95
N ILE A 92 3.87 4.77 -0.94
CA ILE A 92 3.10 5.66 -0.08
C ILE A 92 2.22 4.83 0.84
N ALA A 93 2.08 5.23 2.10
CA ALA A 93 1.21 4.58 3.06
C ALA A 93 0.41 5.60 3.88
N SER A 94 -0.79 5.22 4.29
CA SER A 94 -1.68 6.03 5.11
C SER A 94 -2.47 5.16 6.08
N THR A 95 -2.69 5.67 7.28
CA THR A 95 -3.65 5.11 8.24
C THR A 95 -4.99 5.87 8.28
N VAL A 96 -5.13 6.87 7.42
CA VAL A 96 -6.38 7.58 7.13
C VAL A 96 -6.94 6.98 5.84
N ALA A 97 -7.97 6.14 5.98
CA ALA A 97 -8.56 5.39 4.86
C ALA A 97 -10.05 5.15 5.09
N HIS A 98 -10.90 6.07 4.62
CA HIS A 98 -12.34 6.04 4.89
C HIS A 98 -13.00 4.74 4.38
N ASP A 99 -13.87 4.05 5.14
CA ASP A 99 -14.37 4.31 6.50
C ASP A 99 -13.85 3.27 7.53
N SER A 100 -13.14 2.24 7.06
CA SER A 100 -12.58 1.20 7.94
C SER A 100 -11.31 1.67 8.65
N HIS A 101 -10.67 2.72 8.12
CA HIS A 101 -9.40 3.27 8.56
C HIS A 101 -8.37 2.15 8.80
N ASN A 102 -8.23 1.22 7.86
CA ASN A 102 -7.12 0.27 7.87
C ASN A 102 -5.84 0.95 7.38
N LEU A 103 -4.68 0.32 7.58
CA LEU A 103 -3.46 0.81 6.96
C LEU A 103 -3.50 0.44 5.47
N ILE A 104 -3.40 1.43 4.60
CA ILE A 104 -3.27 1.22 3.15
C ILE A 104 -1.86 1.61 2.74
N VAL A 105 -1.23 0.77 1.91
CA VAL A 105 0.07 1.06 1.30
C VAL A 105 -0.01 0.76 -0.19
N ALA A 106 0.51 1.65 -1.02
CA ALA A 106 0.65 1.44 -2.45
C ALA A 106 2.09 1.74 -2.87
N GLY A 107 2.64 0.94 -3.77
CA GLY A 107 4.04 1.09 -4.16
C GLY A 107 4.42 0.24 -5.37
N VAL A 108 5.62 0.49 -5.86
CA VAL A 108 6.16 -0.21 -7.04
C VAL A 108 7.30 -1.17 -6.71
N ASP A 109 7.73 -1.20 -5.45
CA ASP A 109 8.68 -2.16 -4.91
C ASP A 109 8.29 -2.62 -3.50
N ASP A 110 8.54 -3.89 -3.23
CA ASP A 110 8.06 -4.57 -2.02
C ASP A 110 8.80 -4.11 -0.75
N GLU A 111 10.07 -3.72 -0.88
CA GLU A 111 10.89 -3.24 0.22
C GLU A 111 10.36 -1.90 0.76
N SER A 112 10.07 -0.95 -0.12
CA SER A 112 9.47 0.33 0.26
C SER A 112 8.09 0.15 0.87
N MET A 113 7.27 -0.78 0.35
CA MET A 113 5.95 -1.07 0.92
C MET A 113 6.05 -1.64 2.34
N ALA A 114 6.97 -2.58 2.57
CA ALA A 114 7.24 -3.12 3.90
C ALA A 114 7.75 -2.05 4.87
N ASN A 115 8.70 -1.24 4.44
CA ASN A 115 9.26 -0.16 5.24
C ASN A 115 8.21 0.90 5.61
N ALA A 116 7.37 1.32 4.65
CA ALA A 116 6.29 2.29 4.88
C ALA A 116 5.26 1.75 5.89
N THR A 117 4.85 0.49 5.70
CA THR A 117 3.90 -0.20 6.60
C THR A 117 4.43 -0.28 8.02
N ASN A 118 5.66 -0.77 8.16
CA ASN A 118 6.30 -0.95 9.46
C ASN A 118 6.54 0.39 10.16
N LEU A 119 6.93 1.44 9.42
CA LEU A 119 7.11 2.78 9.97
C LEU A 119 5.80 3.30 10.57
N LEU A 120 4.68 3.19 9.86
CA LEU A 120 3.39 3.65 10.39
C LEU A 120 2.91 2.80 11.58
N SER A 121 3.17 1.50 11.57
CA SER A 121 2.86 0.62 12.70
C SER A 121 3.69 1.00 13.95
N GLU A 122 5.00 1.22 13.79
CA GLU A 122 5.90 1.62 14.88
C GLU A 122 5.57 3.01 15.44
N LYS A 123 5.31 3.99 14.56
CA LYS A 123 5.06 5.37 14.96
C LYS A 123 3.61 5.65 15.39
N GLY A 124 2.75 4.64 15.39
CA GLY A 124 1.37 4.78 15.85
C GLY A 124 0.44 5.48 14.86
N GLY A 125 0.75 5.41 13.56
CA GLY A 125 -0.04 5.92 12.45
C GLY A 125 0.48 7.22 11.86
N GLY A 126 -0.25 7.70 10.85
CA GLY A 126 0.15 8.84 10.02
C GLY A 126 0.14 8.52 8.54
N MET A 127 0.97 9.24 7.80
CA MET A 127 1.24 9.03 6.38
C MET A 127 2.74 8.94 6.16
N ALA A 128 3.18 8.09 5.24
CA ALA A 128 4.59 7.92 4.92
C ALA A 128 4.80 7.84 3.42
N VAL A 129 5.93 8.36 2.95
CA VAL A 129 6.44 8.16 1.60
C VAL A 129 7.87 7.64 1.73
N ILE A 130 8.15 6.49 1.11
CA ILE A 130 9.46 5.84 1.08
C ILE A 130 9.90 5.75 -0.38
N ALA A 131 10.96 6.46 -0.75
CA ALA A 131 11.62 6.34 -2.06
C ALA A 131 13.13 6.54 -1.86
N ASP A 132 13.75 7.51 -2.53
CA ASP A 132 15.13 7.93 -2.23
C ASP A 132 15.29 8.55 -0.84
N LYS A 133 14.20 9.10 -0.31
CA LYS A 133 14.11 9.69 1.02
C LYS A 133 12.86 9.18 1.72
N ILE A 134 12.88 9.28 3.04
CA ILE A 134 11.77 8.96 3.90
C ILE A 134 11.09 10.26 4.32
N TYR A 135 9.81 10.39 3.99
CA TYR A 135 8.94 11.45 4.50
C TYR A 135 7.87 10.82 5.39
N TYR A 136 7.62 11.43 6.54
CA TYR A 136 6.66 10.93 7.51
C TYR A 136 5.86 12.10 8.09
N PHE A 137 4.54 11.98 8.03
CA PHE A 137 3.59 12.91 8.62
C PHE A 137 2.88 12.25 9.82
N PRO A 138 3.23 12.64 11.06
CA PRO A 138 2.74 11.96 12.26
C PRO A 138 1.29 12.30 12.60
N LEU A 139 0.46 11.26 12.76
CA LEU A 139 -0.91 11.36 13.28
C LEU A 139 -1.08 10.47 14.51
N ASN A 140 -0.41 10.84 15.60
CA ASN A 140 -0.28 10.04 16.82
C ASN A 140 -1.59 9.80 17.60
N ILE A 141 -2.67 10.52 17.30
CA ILE A 141 -3.99 10.29 17.88
C ILE A 141 -4.79 9.39 16.94
N GLY A 142 -4.82 8.09 17.25
CA GLY A 142 -5.60 7.11 16.49
C GLY A 142 -5.11 6.82 15.07
N GLY A 143 -3.95 7.37 14.66
CA GLY A 143 -3.53 7.38 13.26
C GLY A 143 -4.31 8.38 12.40
N LEU A 144 -5.01 9.36 13.02
CA LEU A 144 -5.92 10.28 12.33
C LEU A 144 -5.64 11.75 12.62
N MET A 145 -5.20 12.09 13.84
CA MET A 145 -4.96 13.47 14.26
C MET A 145 -3.58 13.63 14.90
N SER A 146 -3.08 14.87 14.90
CA SER A 146 -1.79 15.23 15.50
C SER A 146 -1.98 16.10 16.74
N THR A 147 -1.09 15.96 17.72
CA THR A 147 -0.98 16.89 18.86
C THR A 147 -0.12 18.13 18.55
N SER A 148 0.45 18.22 17.35
CA SER A 148 1.29 19.36 16.95
C SER A 148 0.45 20.59 16.65
N LYS A 149 1.11 21.77 16.66
CA LYS A 149 0.49 23.00 16.17
C LYS A 149 0.26 22.91 14.67
N ILE A 150 -0.72 23.65 14.16
CA ILE A 150 -1.13 23.62 12.75
C ILE A 150 -0.02 24.05 11.77
N GLU A 151 0.93 24.87 12.22
CA GLU A 151 2.03 25.37 11.40
C GLU A 151 3.19 24.38 11.22
N LYS A 152 3.14 23.21 11.87
CA LYS A 152 4.17 22.16 11.84
C LYS A 152 3.68 20.90 11.16
#